data_AF-A0A959J4I1-F1
#
_entry.id   AF-A0A959J4I1-F1
#
_cell.length_a   1.000
_cell.length_b   1.000
_cell.length_c   1.000
_cell.angle_alpha   90.00
_cell.angle_beta   90.00
_cell.angle_gamma   90.00
#
_symmetry.space_group_name_H-M   'P 1'
#
loop_
_entity.id
_entity.type
_entity.pdbx_description
1 polymer ?
#
loop_
_entity_poly.entity_id
_entity_poly.type
_entity_poly.pdbx_seq_one_letter_code
_entity_poly.pdbx_strand_id
1 'polypeptide(L)'
;MAYNCKIELNGNLGADPKVIDKNGKTFIALRVATKDSYPEKEGETTVWKDSKTTLWHDVLVFRPIAVEIAKKLEKGDRVEIIGSLSYRPFKDDQGFTKYQASIIGSFIQKVEFNSADEPTEEEISAASEEVPRS
;
A
#
# COMPACT_ATOMS: atom_id res chain seq x y z
N MET A 1 20.61 -0.06 -11.68
CA MET A 1 20.46 0.02 -10.21
C MET A 1 19.62 -1.18 -9.80
N ALA A 2 20.22 -2.18 -9.14
CA ALA A 2 19.50 -3.38 -8.73
C ALA A 2 18.55 -3.01 -7.58
N TYR A 3 17.24 -3.17 -7.77
CA TYR A 3 16.28 -2.98 -6.70
C TYR A 3 16.24 -4.27 -5.88
N ASN A 4 17.10 -4.37 -4.85
CA ASN A 4 17.14 -5.54 -3.98
C ASN A 4 15.87 -5.68 -3.10
N CYS A 5 15.02 -4.65 -3.04
CA CYS A 5 13.78 -4.64 -2.26
C CYS A 5 12.68 -3.91 -3.06
N LYS A 6 11.69 -4.67 -3.53
CA LYS A 6 10.47 -4.19 -4.19
C LYS A 6 9.31 -4.34 -3.22
N ILE A 7 8.49 -3.30 -3.09
CA ILE A 7 7.22 -3.33 -2.36
C ILE A 7 6.11 -3.01 -3.35
N GLU A 8 5.03 -3.76 -3.27
CA GLU A 8 3.76 -3.50 -3.92
C GLU A 8 2.72 -3.30 -2.83
N LEU A 9 1.98 -2.20 -2.91
CA LEU A 9 1.01 -1.81 -1.90
C LEU A 9 -0.29 -1.41 -2.57
N ASN A 10 -1.37 -2.11 -2.18
CA ASN A 10 -2.73 -1.82 -2.59
C ASN A 10 -3.54 -1.40 -1.37
N GLY A 11 -4.03 -0.17 -1.35
CA GLY A 11 -4.73 0.35 -0.19
C GLY A 11 -5.45 1.65 -0.44
N ASN A 12 -5.95 2.26 0.63
CA ASN A 12 -6.73 3.50 0.56
C ASN A 12 -6.00 4.65 1.25
N LEU A 13 -6.09 5.85 0.69
CA LEU A 13 -5.59 7.05 1.34
C LEU A 13 -6.44 7.39 2.58
N GLY A 14 -5.81 7.42 3.76
CA GLY A 14 -6.49 7.82 4.99
C GLY A 14 -6.55 9.33 5.21
N ALA A 15 -5.74 10.09 4.48
CA ALA A 15 -5.68 11.55 4.51
C ALA A 15 -5.31 12.09 3.13
N ASP A 16 -5.60 13.37 2.90
CA ASP A 16 -5.23 14.04 1.66
C ASP A 16 -3.70 14.08 1.49
N PRO A 17 -3.21 13.99 0.24
CA PRO A 17 -1.78 14.07 -0.05
C PRO A 17 -1.13 15.34 0.49
N LYS A 18 -0.07 15.19 1.28
CA LYS A 18 0.68 16.34 1.80
C LYS A 18 1.84 16.69 0.88
N VAL A 19 1.76 17.84 0.23
CA VAL A 19 2.86 18.40 -0.56
C VAL A 19 3.92 18.99 0.38
N ILE A 20 5.17 18.63 0.15
CA ILE A 20 6.33 19.09 0.92
C ILE A 20 7.36 19.59 -0.08
N ASP A 21 7.66 20.88 -0.06
CA ASP A 21 8.73 21.47 -0.86
C ASP A 21 9.98 21.64 -0.01
N LYS A 22 11.10 21.06 -0.45
CA LYS A 22 12.39 21.17 0.26
C LYS A 22 13.54 21.28 -0.73
N ASN A 23 14.38 22.32 -0.59
CA ASN A 23 15.56 22.57 -1.42
C ASN A 23 15.26 22.54 -2.94
N GLY A 24 14.14 23.14 -3.35
CA GLY A 24 13.73 23.18 -4.76
C GLY A 24 13.23 21.84 -5.33
N LYS A 25 13.02 20.83 -4.48
CA LYS A 25 12.41 19.56 -4.85
C LYS A 25 11.05 19.43 -4.16
N THR A 26 10.03 19.06 -4.94
CA THR A 26 8.69 18.75 -4.44
C THR A 26 8.59 17.27 -4.12
N PHE A 27 8.09 16.98 -2.93
CA PHE A 27 7.81 15.65 -2.41
C PHE A 27 6.33 15.57 -2.04
N ILE A 28 5.77 14.37 -2.10
CA ILE A 28 4.41 14.11 -1.61
C ILE A 28 4.46 13.00 -0.59
N ALA A 29 3.95 13.29 0.60
CA ALA A 29 3.75 12.30 1.65
C ALA A 29 2.30 11.81 1.61
N LEU A 30 2.13 10.49 1.55
CA LEU A 30 0.86 9.80 1.55
C LEU A 30 0.76 8.90 2.78
N ARG A 31 -0.45 8.81 3.34
CA ARG A 31 -0.80 7.92 4.43
C ARG A 31 -1.75 6.86 3.89
N VAL A 32 -1.27 5.63 3.71
CA VAL A 32 -2.06 4.56 3.08
C VAL A 32 -2.44 3.51 4.11
N ALA A 33 -3.72 3.15 4.14
CA ALA A 33 -4.25 2.06 4.95
C ALA A 33 -4.33 0.78 4.11
N THR A 34 -3.81 -0.32 4.65
CA THR A 34 -4.05 -1.68 4.12
C THR A 34 -4.75 -2.53 5.16
N LYS A 35 -5.58 -3.46 4.69
CA LYS A 35 -6.23 -4.48 5.51
C LYS A 35 -5.97 -5.82 4.85
N ASP A 36 -5.58 -6.79 5.66
CA ASP A 36 -5.48 -8.17 5.22
C ASP A 36 -6.83 -8.84 5.44
N SER A 37 -7.25 -9.73 4.54
CA SER A 37 -8.42 -10.60 4.75
C SER A 37 -7.92 -12.02 4.94
N TYR A 38 -8.45 -12.71 5.94
CA TYR A 38 -8.06 -14.09 6.25
C TYR A 38 -9.24 -15.05 6.07
N PRO A 39 -8.99 -16.28 5.57
CA PRO A 39 -10.03 -17.29 5.51
C PRO A 39 -10.30 -17.82 6.91
N GLU A 40 -11.54 -17.69 7.38
CA GLU A 40 -12.01 -18.31 8.61
C GLU A 40 -12.95 -19.47 8.23
N LYS A 41 -12.75 -20.65 8.83
CA LYS A 41 -13.65 -21.79 8.63
C LYS A 41 -14.83 -21.68 9.56
N GLU A 42 -16.02 -21.54 8.99
CA GLU A 42 -17.28 -21.58 9.72
C GLU A 42 -18.07 -22.79 9.22
N GLY A 43 -17.93 -23.92 9.94
CA GLY A 43 -18.50 -25.20 9.51
C GLY A 43 -17.79 -25.79 8.29
N GLU A 44 -18.55 -26.11 7.23
CA GLU A 44 -18.03 -26.62 5.94
C GLU A 44 -17.69 -25.50 4.94
N THR A 45 -17.97 -24.24 5.28
CA THR A 45 -17.77 -23.08 4.40
C THR A 45 -16.55 -22.27 4.83
N THR A 46 -15.72 -21.87 3.86
CA THR A 46 -14.64 -20.91 4.08
C THR A 46 -15.21 -19.50 3.85
N VAL A 47 -15.30 -18.70 4.90
CA VAL A 47 -15.73 -17.30 4.80
C VAL A 47 -14.50 -16.41 4.92
N TRP A 48 -14.28 -15.54 3.95
CA TRP A 48 -13.24 -14.52 4.03
C TRP A 48 -13.67 -13.43 5.01
N LYS A 49 -12.84 -13.19 6.02
CA LYS A 49 -13.10 -12.16 7.01
C LYS A 49 -12.00 -11.12 6.99
N ASP A 50 -12.42 -9.87 6.94
CA ASP A 50 -11.50 -8.75 7.02
C ASP A 50 -10.82 -8.72 8.39
N SER A 51 -9.51 -8.51 8.37
CA SER A 51 -8.75 -8.30 9.58
C SER A 51 -9.22 -7.05 10.31
N LYS A 52 -9.35 -7.18 11.64
CA LYS A 52 -9.64 -6.05 12.52
C LYS A 52 -8.49 -5.05 12.56
N THR A 53 -7.27 -5.47 12.19
CA THR A 53 -6.08 -4.64 12.25
C THR A 53 -5.86 -3.94 10.91
N THR A 54 -5.90 -2.60 10.94
CA THR A 54 -5.50 -1.76 9.80
C THR A 54 -4.03 -1.41 9.94
N LEU A 55 -3.23 -1.68 8.91
CA LEU A 55 -1.84 -1.28 8.85
C LEU A 55 -1.74 0.08 8.14
N TRP A 56 -0.95 0.97 8.75
CA TRP A 56 -0.73 2.32 8.23
C TRP A 56 0.68 2.45 7.69
N HIS A 57 0.78 2.79 6.42
CA HIS A 57 2.03 2.93 5.71
C HIS A 57 2.29 4.40 5.38
N ASP A 58 3.50 4.86 5.71
CA ASP A 58 3.98 6.17 5.30
C ASP A 58 4.72 6.03 3.97
N VAL A 59 4.18 6.65 2.92
CA VAL A 59 4.76 6.63 1.56
C VAL A 59 5.27 8.01 1.19
N LEU A 60 6.50 8.09 0.69
CA LEU A 60 7.10 9.30 0.13
C LEU A 60 7.28 9.15 -1.38
N VAL A 61 6.71 10.07 -2.13
CA VAL A 61 6.79 10.13 -3.60
C VAL A 61 7.60 11.35 -4.01
N PHE A 62 8.59 11.15 -4.87
CA PHE A 62 9.43 12.24 -5.39
C PHE A 62 9.68 12.19 -6.90
N ARG A 63 9.29 11.11 -7.58
CA ARG A 63 9.48 11.00 -9.02
C ARG A 63 8.47 11.92 -9.71
N PRO A 64 8.89 12.78 -10.67
CA PRO A 64 8.02 13.81 -11.24
C PRO A 64 6.65 13.30 -11.71
N ILE A 65 6.62 12.21 -12.47
CA ILE A 65 5.37 11.60 -12.98
C ILE A 65 4.47 11.14 -11.81
N ALA A 66 5.06 10.45 -10.84
CA ALA A 66 4.33 9.96 -9.67
C ALA A 66 3.83 11.12 -8.78
N VAL A 67 4.59 12.21 -8.70
CA VAL A 67 4.18 13.45 -8.00
C VAL A 67 2.95 14.06 -8.67
N GLU A 68 2.92 14.17 -10.00
CA GLU A 68 1.76 14.73 -10.71
C GLU A 68 0.48 13.91 -10.50
N ILE A 69 0.58 12.58 -10.49
CA ILE A 69 -0.55 11.70 -10.18
C ILE A 69 -0.96 11.87 -8.72
N ALA A 70 0.00 11.82 -7.79
CA ALA A 70 -0.27 11.90 -6.35
C ALA A 70 -0.89 13.25 -5.93
N LYS A 71 -0.67 14.34 -6.66
CA LYS A 71 -1.34 15.64 -6.44
C LYS A 71 -2.83 15.61 -6.73
N LYS A 72 -3.29 14.70 -7.59
CA LYS A 72 -4.69 14.59 -8.02
C LYS A 72 -5.49 13.63 -7.14
N LEU A 73 -4.84 12.98 -6.18
CA LEU A 73 -5.49 12.04 -5.28
C LEU A 73 -6.13 12.79 -4.11
N GLU A 74 -7.19 12.21 -3.58
CA GLU A 74 -7.91 12.73 -2.42
C GLU A 74 -8.04 11.65 -1.34
N LYS A 75 -8.33 12.05 -0.10
CA LYS A 75 -8.64 11.11 0.97
C LYS A 75 -9.76 10.14 0.53
N GLY A 76 -9.54 8.85 0.76
CA GLY A 76 -10.46 7.77 0.41
C GLY A 76 -10.10 7.08 -0.90
N ASP A 77 -9.33 7.73 -1.78
CA ASP A 77 -8.91 7.13 -3.05
C ASP A 77 -8.16 5.82 -2.82
N ARG A 78 -8.52 4.80 -3.60
CA ARG A 78 -7.79 3.55 -3.66
C ARG A 78 -6.60 3.70 -4.60
N VAL A 79 -5.45 3.24 -4.16
CA VAL A 79 -4.17 3.43 -4.83
C VAL A 79 -3.39 2.13 -4.89
N GLU A 80 -2.71 1.95 -6.01
CA GLU A 80 -1.64 0.98 -6.18
C GLU A 80 -0.31 1.75 -6.16
N ILE A 81 0.63 1.28 -5.36
CA ILE A 81 1.95 1.89 -5.21
C ILE A 81 3.02 0.81 -5.34
N ILE A 82 3.98 1.05 -6.24
CA ILE A 82 5.17 0.21 -6.38
C ILE A 82 6.39 1.02 -6.00
N GLY A 83 7.22 0.47 -5.12
CA GLY A 83 8.35 1.20 -4.55
C GLY A 83 9.39 0.32 -3.91
N SER A 84 10.18 0.93 -3.02
CA SER A 84 11.17 0.24 -2.20
C SER A 84 11.06 0.66 -0.74
N LEU A 85 11.48 -0.22 0.18
CA LEU A 85 11.53 0.11 1.60
C LEU A 85 12.77 0.94 1.91
N SER A 86 12.60 1.99 2.72
CA SER A 86 13.69 2.79 3.24
C SER A 86 13.56 2.92 4.76
N TYR A 87 14.69 2.77 5.46
CA TYR A 87 14.78 3.03 6.89
C TYR A 87 15.57 4.31 7.10
N ARG A 88 14.95 5.31 7.74
CA ARG A 88 15.65 6.53 8.14
C ARG A 88 15.89 6.54 9.65
N PRO A 89 17.13 6.76 10.11
CA PRO A 89 17.37 6.97 11.53
C PRO A 89 16.82 8.33 11.94
N PHE A 90 16.17 8.40 13.10
CA PHE A 90 15.81 9.63 13.77
C PHE A 90 16.14 9.50 15.26
N LYS A 91 16.44 10.62 15.91
CA LYS A 91 16.63 10.65 17.37
C LYS A 91 15.29 10.97 18.02
N ASP A 92 14.94 10.22 19.06
CA ASP A 92 13.83 10.60 19.92
C ASP A 92 14.25 11.65 20.96
N ASP A 93 13.28 12.17 21.71
CA ASP A 93 13.50 13.20 22.73
C ASP A 93 14.39 12.73 23.89
N GLN A 94 14.56 11.41 24.05
CA GLN A 94 15.43 10.79 25.04
C GLN A 94 16.85 10.52 24.50
N GLY A 95 17.12 10.87 23.24
CA GLY A 95 18.41 10.74 22.59
C GLY A 95 18.69 9.37 21.96
N PHE A 96 17.73 8.44 21.98
CA PHE A 96 17.90 7.12 21.36
C PHE A 96 17.69 7.19 19.84
N THR A 97 18.55 6.49 19.10
CA THR A 97 18.38 6.33 17.65
C THR A 97 17.30 5.31 17.36
N LYS A 98 16.20 5.74 16.75
CA LYS A 98 15.12 4.89 16.23
C LYS A 98 15.15 4.90 14.70
N TYR A 99 14.59 3.86 14.10
CA TYR A 99 14.45 3.77 12.64
C TYR A 99 12.98 3.91 12.28
N GLN A 100 12.69 4.84 11.37
CA GLN A 100 11.36 4.93 10.75
C GLN A 100 11.42 4.22 9.39
N ALA A 101 10.57 3.21 9.22
CA ALA A 101 10.32 2.61 7.93
C ALA A 101 9.43 3.54 7.09
N SER A 102 9.81 3.77 5.85
CA SER A 102 9.02 4.55 4.89
C SER A 102 9.14 3.93 3.51
N ILE A 103 8.06 3.95 2.76
CA ILE A 103 8.04 3.42 1.40
C ILE A 103 8.39 4.55 0.44
N ILE A 104 9.34 4.30 -0.45
CA ILE A 104 9.70 5.21 -1.52
C ILE A 104 8.91 4.83 -2.77
N GLY A 105 7.84 5.58 -3.05
CA GLY A 105 6.96 5.35 -4.18
C GLY A 105 7.64 5.69 -5.50
N SER A 106 7.83 4.67 -6.35
CA SER A 106 8.41 4.80 -7.68
C SER A 106 7.35 4.85 -8.78
N PHE A 107 6.21 4.22 -8.54
CA PHE A 107 5.02 4.23 -9.38
C PHE A 107 3.80 4.36 -8.47
N ILE A 108 2.81 5.12 -8.93
CA ILE A 108 1.53 5.28 -8.24
C ILE A 108 0.42 5.38 -9.29
N GLN A 109 -0.69 4.72 -9.01
CA GLN A 109 -1.90 4.76 -9.83
C GLN A 109 -3.14 4.81 -8.92
N LYS A 110 -4.14 5.61 -9.33
CA LYS A 110 -5.48 5.54 -8.76
C LYS A 110 -6.17 4.31 -9.35
N VAL A 111 -6.69 3.46 -8.48
CA VAL A 111 -7.44 2.26 -8.87
C VAL A 111 -8.90 2.56 -8.64
N GLU A 112 -9.69 2.56 -9.72
CA GLU A 112 -11.14 2.60 -9.62
C GLU A 112 -11.64 1.18 -9.38
N PHE A 113 -12.49 1.00 -8.37
CA PHE A 113 -13.09 -0.29 -8.09
C PHE A 113 -14.19 -0.51 -9.14
N ASN A 114 -13.87 -1.24 -10.21
CA ASN A 114 -14.89 -1.72 -11.12
C ASN A 114 -15.45 -3.01 -10.53
N SER A 115 -16.71 -3.00 -10.07
CA SER A 115 -17.39 -4.17 -9.50
C SER A 115 -17.60 -5.33 -10.51
N ALA A 116 -17.02 -5.23 -11.71
CA ALA A 116 -16.96 -6.28 -12.72
C ALA A 116 -15.65 -7.11 -12.67
N ASP A 117 -14.63 -6.67 -11.91
CA ASP A 117 -13.35 -7.38 -11.70
C ASP A 117 -13.33 -8.17 -10.37
N GLU A 118 -14.47 -8.34 -9.70
CA GLU A 118 -14.54 -9.33 -8.64
C GLU A 118 -14.32 -10.71 -9.27
N PRO A 119 -13.29 -11.48 -8.84
CA PRO A 119 -13.10 -12.81 -9.36
C PRO A 119 -14.40 -13.57 -9.10
N THR A 120 -14.99 -14.06 -10.19
CA THR A 120 -16.26 -14.80 -10.09
C THR A 120 -16.04 -16.02 -9.19
N GLU A 121 -17.09 -16.52 -8.54
CA GLU A 121 -16.99 -17.73 -7.71
C GLU A 121 -16.33 -18.90 -8.47
N GLU A 122 -16.44 -18.90 -9.81
CA GLU A 122 -15.77 -19.84 -10.72
C GLU A 122 -14.23 -19.68 -10.73
N GLU A 123 -13.70 -18.46 -10.74
CA GLU A 123 -12.26 -18.18 -10.72
C GLU A 123 -11.64 -18.44 -9.34
N ILE A 124 -12.37 -18.17 -8.27
CA ILE A 124 -11.95 -18.48 -6.90
C ILE A 124 -11.89 -20.01 -6.68
N SER A 125 -12.87 -20.74 -7.22
CA SER A 125 -12.88 -22.21 -7.20
C SER A 125 -11.68 -22.77 -7.97
N ALA A 126 -11.43 -22.29 -9.19
CA ALA A 126 -10.33 -22.75 -10.04
C ALA A 126 -8.94 -22.52 -9.40
N ALA A 127 -8.72 -21.35 -8.78
CA ALA A 127 -7.46 -21.04 -8.11
C ALA A 127 -7.23 -21.87 -6.83
N SER A 128 -8.29 -22.33 -6.17
CA SER A 128 -8.20 -23.21 -4.99
C SER A 128 -7.84 -24.66 -5.33
N GLU A 129 -8.07 -25.06 -6.58
CA GLU A 129 -7.88 -26.41 -7.09
C GLU A 129 -6.48 -26.62 -7.70
N GLU A 130 -5.81 -25.55 -8.12
CA GLU A 130 -4.44 -25.56 -8.66
C GLU A 130 -3.33 -25.58 -7.61
N VAL A 131 -3.61 -25.45 -6.31
CA VAL A 131 -2.58 -25.57 -5.27
C VAL A 131 -2.30 -27.06 -5.03
N PRO A 132 -1.17 -27.64 -5.49
CA PRO A 132 -0.86 -29.03 -5.21
C PRO A 132 -0.69 -29.18 -3.69
N ARG A 133 -1.57 -29.97 -3.07
CA ARG A 133 -1.38 -30.46 -1.71
C ARG A 133 -0.09 -31.28 -1.69
N SER A 134 0.99 -30.70 -1.17
CA SER A 134 2.22 -31.41 -0.81
C SER A 134 2.03 -32.23 0.45
#